data_AF-W7DZ31-F1
#
_entry.id   AF-W7DZ31-F1
#
_cell.length_a   1.000
_cell.length_b   1.000
_cell.length_c   1.000
_cell.angle_alpha   90.00
_cell.angle_beta   90.00
_cell.angle_gamma   90.00
#
_symmetry.space_group_name_H-M   'P 1'
#
loop_
_entity.id
_entity.type
_entity.pdbx_description
1 polymer ?
#
loop_
_entity_poly.entity_id
_entity_poly.type
_entity_poly.pdbx_seq_one_letter_code
_entity_poly.pdbx_strand_id
1 'polypeptide(L)'
;MSDINKKYVLVTKTLETDLNFDKLLFVFNNMKVKKIADNKIKIDLIAKVYHFSSHSDAESFIRADLFMILGILSFITKQYYDVGHVVECGTASINEQKKFDDKIIVYQKDGVDLTEQLTKLLKQLNSFSDKDKQLFNFLLDRWRKAQYFLLQDSSDSPLDLDPVRGVDEALLSFYHVLELLVTRHEDEQKEKGQEQIKLFLEKLYKNILYDSQELQDKIKEKTKILKDTFSADYSIKSKIFFMLHQQGLLDDKVKYFIGEILSVRNVIAHGKLSYSPILVWPYPAFFTLQDDNKNLWFVLYRLTARMIDIDLKTDFWCEDWEECLSTIPVSPVTVKKFIKDKKYEDISYEDFEAGQENGVRPSDILNAMLEKKIKIDEFEVSIGKFIKDIANGWDDHSKDFNVSIGDPIFYFILLADAKDNELASYCVERLHKAKKPENIGSLMENYFYYLESKQIQVNKFKEFLLKK
;
A
#
# COMPACT_ATOMS: atom_id res chain seq x y z
N MET A 1 23.31 28.77 -42.24
CA MET A 1 23.53 28.05 -40.96
C MET A 1 23.23 26.59 -41.23
N SER A 2 24.30 25.81 -41.33
CA SER A 2 24.38 24.44 -41.83
C SER A 2 23.72 23.42 -40.91
N ASP A 3 23.17 22.36 -41.52
CA ASP A 3 22.68 21.14 -40.90
C ASP A 3 23.58 20.66 -39.75
N ILE A 4 23.06 20.73 -38.52
CA ILE A 4 23.63 20.01 -37.38
C ILE A 4 23.50 18.52 -37.71
N ASN A 5 24.63 17.84 -37.93
CA ASN A 5 24.75 16.40 -38.15
C ASN A 5 23.97 15.62 -37.07
N LYS A 6 22.71 15.27 -37.36
CA LYS A 6 21.88 14.42 -36.50
C LYS A 6 22.49 13.03 -36.54
N LYS A 7 23.00 12.56 -35.40
CA LYS A 7 23.44 11.17 -35.23
C LYS A 7 22.46 10.44 -34.33
N TYR A 8 22.13 9.22 -34.70
CA TYR A 8 21.36 8.31 -33.87
C TYR A 8 22.32 7.37 -33.16
N VAL A 9 21.99 7.02 -31.91
CA VAL A 9 22.75 6.06 -31.11
C VAL A 9 21.80 4.98 -30.60
N LEU A 10 22.27 3.74 -30.62
CA LEU A 10 21.68 2.61 -29.92
C LEU A 10 22.41 2.46 -28.60
N VAL A 11 21.69 2.56 -27.49
CA VAL A 11 22.19 2.27 -26.16
C VAL A 11 21.58 0.95 -25.71
N THR A 12 22.42 0.00 -25.33
CA THR A 12 22.02 -1.28 -24.75
C THR A 12 22.35 -1.29 -23.26
N LYS A 13 21.38 -1.68 -22.45
CA LYS A 13 21.54 -1.94 -21.02
C LYS A 13 21.15 -3.38 -20.72
N THR A 14 21.95 -4.09 -19.93
CA THR A 14 21.59 -5.39 -19.38
C THR A 14 21.37 -5.23 -17.88
N LEU A 15 20.19 -5.63 -17.41
CA LEU A 15 19.80 -5.66 -16.00
C LEU A 15 19.92 -7.08 -15.46
N GLU A 16 20.38 -7.21 -14.23
CA GLU A 16 20.17 -8.42 -13.43
C GLU A 16 18.81 -8.42 -12.76
N THR A 17 18.25 -9.61 -12.57
CA THR A 17 16.94 -9.81 -11.93
C THR A 17 16.88 -11.19 -11.29
N ASP A 18 16.22 -11.26 -10.14
CA ASP A 18 15.99 -12.52 -9.43
C ASP A 18 14.73 -13.24 -9.92
N LEU A 19 13.99 -12.66 -10.87
CA LEU A 19 12.80 -13.28 -11.45
C LEU A 19 13.18 -14.18 -12.61
N ASN A 20 12.62 -15.38 -12.57
CA ASN A 20 12.58 -16.25 -13.73
C ASN A 20 11.33 -15.96 -14.57
N PHE A 21 11.48 -15.26 -15.67
CA PHE A 21 10.39 -15.06 -16.63
C PHE A 21 10.34 -16.22 -17.61
N ASP A 22 9.17 -16.74 -17.95
CA ASP A 22 9.07 -17.70 -19.06
C ASP A 22 9.41 -17.00 -20.39
N LYS A 23 8.79 -15.83 -20.62
CA LYS A 23 9.05 -14.96 -21.77
C LYS A 23 8.79 -13.51 -21.41
N LEU A 24 9.68 -12.62 -21.82
CA LEU A 24 9.45 -11.17 -21.79
C LEU A 24 10.01 -10.57 -23.07
N LEU A 25 9.16 -9.92 -23.86
CA LEU A 25 9.54 -9.19 -25.06
C LEU A 25 8.49 -8.15 -25.37
N PHE A 26 8.86 -6.87 -25.34
CA PHE A 26 7.97 -5.81 -25.80
C PHE A 26 8.74 -4.62 -26.36
N VAL A 27 8.05 -3.83 -27.16
CA VAL A 27 8.55 -2.55 -27.67
C VAL A 27 7.64 -1.45 -27.14
N PHE A 28 8.27 -0.42 -26.60
CA PHE A 28 7.57 0.75 -26.09
C PHE A 28 8.38 1.99 -26.41
N ASN A 29 7.79 2.93 -27.16
CA ASN A 29 8.55 4.00 -27.82
C ASN A 29 9.75 3.40 -28.59
N ASN A 30 10.82 4.16 -28.81
CA ASN A 30 12.03 3.65 -29.46
C ASN A 30 12.87 2.75 -28.51
N MET A 31 12.22 1.96 -27.65
CA MET A 31 12.85 1.05 -26.70
C MET A 31 12.35 -0.37 -26.91
N LYS A 32 13.26 -1.33 -26.85
CA LYS A 32 12.95 -2.75 -26.91
C LYS A 32 13.46 -3.42 -25.65
N VAL A 33 12.57 -4.12 -24.96
CA VAL A 33 12.89 -4.91 -23.76
C VAL A 33 12.75 -6.38 -24.08
N LYS A 34 13.71 -7.20 -23.67
CA LYS A 34 13.66 -8.65 -23.85
C LYS A 34 14.38 -9.43 -22.75
N LYS A 35 13.86 -10.59 -22.37
CA LYS A 35 14.61 -11.62 -21.62
C LYS A 35 15.76 -12.13 -22.51
N ILE A 36 16.97 -12.23 -21.98
CA ILE A 36 18.13 -12.81 -22.69
C ILE A 36 18.74 -14.03 -21.98
N ALA A 37 18.52 -14.15 -20.68
CA ALA A 37 18.86 -15.31 -19.86
C ALA A 37 17.88 -15.36 -18.67
N ASP A 38 17.92 -16.42 -17.87
CA ASP A 38 17.00 -16.60 -16.75
C ASP A 38 17.00 -15.42 -15.78
N ASN A 39 18.17 -14.85 -15.50
CA ASN A 39 18.33 -13.73 -14.57
C ASN A 39 18.76 -12.42 -15.26
N LYS A 40 18.52 -12.27 -16.57
CA LYS A 40 18.94 -11.07 -17.32
C LYS A 40 17.89 -10.53 -18.29
N ILE A 41 17.60 -9.24 -18.14
CA ILE A 41 16.77 -8.45 -19.06
C ILE A 41 17.67 -7.51 -19.86
N LYS A 42 17.46 -7.44 -21.17
CA LYS A 42 18.11 -6.48 -22.06
C LYS A 42 17.15 -5.39 -22.49
N ILE A 43 17.59 -4.14 -22.36
CA ILE A 43 16.90 -2.94 -22.82
C ILE A 43 17.74 -2.28 -23.91
N ASP A 44 17.20 -2.17 -25.11
CA ASP A 44 17.79 -1.48 -26.25
C ASP A 44 17.02 -0.16 -26.48
N LEU A 45 17.69 0.99 -26.39
CA LEU A 45 17.09 2.32 -26.58
C LEU A 45 17.73 3.03 -27.77
N ILE A 46 16.91 3.69 -28.59
CA ILE A 46 17.40 4.50 -29.71
C ILE A 46 17.16 5.98 -29.41
N ALA A 47 18.25 6.74 -29.28
CA ALA A 47 18.21 8.18 -29.05
C ALA A 47 18.79 8.98 -30.20
N LYS A 48 18.25 10.19 -30.35
CA LYS A 48 18.77 11.21 -31.26
C LYS A 48 19.66 12.16 -30.46
N VAL A 49 20.92 12.26 -30.84
CA VAL A 49 21.91 13.08 -30.13
C VAL A 49 22.29 14.29 -30.97
N TYR A 50 22.33 15.46 -30.32
CA TYR A 50 22.81 16.70 -30.89
C TYR A 50 24.17 17.00 -30.25
N HIS A 51 25.23 17.09 -31.07
CA HIS A 51 26.62 17.27 -30.61
C HIS A 51 27.13 16.11 -29.74
N PHE A 52 27.44 14.99 -30.40
CA PHE A 52 28.04 13.82 -29.75
C PHE A 52 29.54 14.06 -29.52
N SER A 53 29.94 14.41 -28.30
CA SER A 53 31.33 14.58 -27.88
C SER A 53 31.88 13.31 -27.22
N SER A 54 31.02 12.53 -26.54
CA SER A 54 31.42 11.34 -25.78
C SER A 54 30.28 10.33 -25.57
N HIS A 55 30.63 9.12 -25.10
CA HIS A 55 29.67 8.07 -24.73
C HIS A 55 28.76 8.47 -23.56
N SER A 56 29.23 9.30 -22.62
CA SER A 56 28.42 9.80 -21.51
C SER A 56 27.34 10.80 -21.94
N ASP A 57 27.49 11.43 -23.10
CA ASP A 57 26.48 12.37 -23.61
C ASP A 57 25.21 11.60 -23.99
N ALA A 58 25.33 10.43 -24.63
CA ALA A 58 24.20 9.58 -25.01
C ALA A 58 23.34 9.15 -23.80
N GLU A 59 23.98 8.81 -22.67
CA GLU A 59 23.31 8.46 -21.42
C GLU A 59 22.39 9.58 -20.91
N SER A 60 22.80 10.83 -21.08
CA SER A 60 21.99 11.99 -20.67
C SER A 60 20.74 12.13 -21.54
N PHE A 61 20.83 11.84 -22.85
CA PHE A 61 19.69 11.91 -23.77
C PHE A 61 18.68 10.78 -23.59
N ILE A 62 19.10 9.60 -23.13
CA ILE A 62 18.19 8.46 -22.90
C ILE A 62 17.62 8.40 -21.49
N ARG A 63 18.09 9.24 -20.56
CA ARG A 63 17.79 9.08 -19.12
C ARG A 63 16.30 9.05 -18.82
N ALA A 64 15.52 9.97 -19.39
CA ALA A 64 14.07 10.01 -19.15
C ALA A 64 13.38 8.73 -19.65
N ASP A 65 13.75 8.26 -20.84
CA ASP A 65 13.22 7.03 -21.43
C ASP A 65 13.61 5.79 -20.62
N LEU A 66 14.86 5.74 -20.13
CA LEU A 66 15.33 4.67 -19.24
C LEU A 66 14.56 4.65 -17.91
N PHE A 67 14.29 5.81 -17.31
CA PHE A 67 13.52 5.88 -16.06
C PHE A 67 12.08 5.41 -16.26
N MET A 68 11.46 5.79 -17.38
CA MET A 68 10.13 5.35 -17.75
C MET A 68 10.06 3.82 -17.94
N ILE A 69 10.99 3.22 -18.69
CA ILE A 69 10.98 1.77 -18.92
C ILE A 69 11.27 0.98 -17.65
N LEU A 70 12.16 1.47 -16.78
CA LEU A 70 12.41 0.87 -15.48
C LEU A 70 11.19 0.99 -14.56
N GLY A 71 10.44 2.10 -14.64
CA GLY A 71 9.16 2.27 -13.95
C GLY A 71 8.10 1.26 -14.42
N ILE A 72 7.96 1.08 -15.74
CA ILE A 72 7.05 0.08 -16.32
C ILE A 72 7.47 -1.32 -15.89
N LEU A 73 8.75 -1.66 -16.01
CA LEU A 73 9.27 -2.95 -15.58
C LEU A 73 9.00 -3.17 -14.10
N SER A 74 9.25 -2.18 -13.26
CA SER A 74 9.03 -2.33 -11.82
C SER A 74 7.56 -2.59 -11.51
N PHE A 75 6.66 -1.90 -12.22
CA PHE A 75 5.22 -2.03 -12.03
C PHE A 75 4.67 -3.40 -12.48
N ILE A 76 5.07 -3.91 -13.65
CA ILE A 76 4.51 -5.17 -14.19
C ILE A 76 5.14 -6.43 -13.58
N THR A 77 6.33 -6.30 -13.02
CA THR A 77 7.07 -7.42 -12.40
C THR A 77 6.91 -7.47 -10.89
N LYS A 78 6.43 -6.36 -10.29
CA LYS A 78 6.34 -6.14 -8.84
C LYS A 78 7.70 -6.13 -8.14
N GLN A 79 8.77 -5.95 -8.91
CA GLN A 79 10.13 -5.82 -8.40
C GLN A 79 10.66 -4.40 -8.60
N TYR A 80 11.66 -4.02 -7.82
CA TYR A 80 12.32 -2.75 -8.01
C TYR A 80 13.43 -2.85 -9.05
N TYR A 81 13.42 -1.96 -10.03
CA TYR A 81 14.55 -1.80 -10.96
C TYR A 81 15.04 -0.36 -11.03
N ASP A 82 16.34 -0.17 -10.90
CA ASP A 82 16.99 1.13 -11.06
C ASP A 82 18.23 1.06 -11.95
N VAL A 83 18.94 2.19 -12.04
CA VAL A 83 20.18 2.26 -12.82
C VAL A 83 21.34 1.50 -12.17
N GLY A 84 21.28 1.19 -10.87
CA GLY A 84 22.25 0.38 -10.14
C GLY A 84 22.18 -1.11 -10.50
N HIS A 85 21.03 -1.61 -10.95
CA HIS A 85 20.86 -2.98 -11.43
C HIS A 85 21.47 -3.23 -12.83
N VAL A 86 22.02 -2.20 -13.48
CA VAL A 86 22.65 -2.32 -14.79
C VAL A 86 24.05 -2.93 -14.63
N VAL A 87 24.23 -4.15 -15.13
CA VAL A 87 25.52 -4.86 -15.08
C VAL A 87 26.36 -4.72 -16.34
N GLU A 88 25.71 -4.49 -17.49
CA GLU A 88 26.40 -4.30 -18.76
C GLU A 88 25.80 -3.11 -19.52
N CYS A 89 26.67 -2.34 -20.17
CA CYS A 89 26.29 -1.20 -20.98
C CYS A 89 27.04 -1.20 -22.31
N GLY A 90 26.34 -0.88 -23.39
CA GLY A 90 26.95 -0.71 -24.72
C GLY A 90 26.31 0.44 -25.47
N THR A 91 27.11 1.15 -26.27
CA THR A 91 26.61 2.23 -27.13
C THR A 91 27.17 2.04 -28.54
N ALA A 92 26.30 2.13 -29.54
CA ALA A 92 26.67 2.04 -30.94
C ALA A 92 26.08 3.22 -31.73
N SER A 93 26.88 3.84 -32.60
CA SER A 93 26.36 4.81 -33.57
C SER A 93 25.59 4.08 -34.67
N ILE A 94 24.41 4.60 -35.02
CA ILE A 94 23.58 4.05 -36.10
C ILE A 94 23.29 5.14 -37.15
N ASN A 95 23.30 4.74 -38.42
CA ASN A 95 23.28 5.69 -39.55
C ASN A 95 21.88 6.25 -39.83
N GLU A 96 20.81 5.63 -39.32
CA GLU A 96 19.43 6.00 -39.60
C GLU A 96 18.54 5.87 -38.35
N GLN A 97 17.37 6.52 -38.39
CA GLN A 97 16.33 6.34 -37.38
C GLN A 97 15.74 4.93 -37.52
N LYS A 98 16.42 3.94 -36.95
CA LYS A 98 15.89 2.59 -36.82
C LYS A 98 14.71 2.64 -35.86
N LYS A 99 13.56 2.10 -36.28
CA LYS A 99 12.43 1.84 -35.39
C LYS A 99 12.42 0.35 -35.05
N PHE A 100 12.10 0.04 -33.81
CA PHE A 100 11.79 -1.34 -33.44
C PHE A 100 10.41 -1.72 -34.01
N ASP A 101 10.17 -3.02 -34.18
CA ASP A 101 8.87 -3.51 -34.62
C ASP A 101 7.90 -3.55 -33.44
N ASP A 102 6.95 -2.62 -33.43
CA ASP A 102 5.97 -2.41 -32.33
C ASP A 102 4.96 -3.57 -32.19
N LYS A 103 4.97 -4.55 -33.10
CA LYS A 103 4.00 -5.65 -33.10
C LYS A 103 4.30 -6.76 -32.11
N ILE A 104 5.51 -6.82 -31.57
CA ILE A 104 5.93 -7.94 -30.73
C ILE A 104 5.77 -7.57 -29.26
N ILE A 105 4.72 -8.12 -28.63
CA ILE A 105 4.47 -8.01 -27.20
C ILE A 105 4.20 -9.44 -26.70
N VAL A 106 4.99 -9.90 -25.74
CA VAL A 106 4.86 -11.19 -25.06
C VAL A 106 5.31 -11.00 -23.61
N TYR A 107 4.48 -11.42 -22.66
CA TYR A 107 4.84 -11.49 -21.25
C TYR A 107 4.22 -12.73 -20.62
N GLN A 108 5.07 -13.68 -20.23
CA GLN A 108 4.72 -14.93 -19.56
C GLN A 108 5.61 -15.09 -18.33
N LYS A 109 5.01 -15.37 -17.18
CA LYS A 109 5.69 -15.55 -15.89
C LYS A 109 4.95 -16.61 -15.09
N ASP A 110 5.68 -17.54 -14.50
CA ASP A 110 5.16 -18.62 -13.65
C ASP A 110 3.99 -19.40 -14.30
N GLY A 111 4.06 -19.61 -15.62
CA GLY A 111 3.02 -20.29 -16.40
C GLY A 111 1.77 -19.44 -16.70
N VAL A 112 1.71 -18.19 -16.23
CA VAL A 112 0.61 -17.24 -16.49
C VAL A 112 0.95 -16.34 -17.67
N ASP A 113 0.03 -16.22 -18.62
CA ASP A 113 0.16 -15.31 -19.76
C ASP A 113 -0.42 -13.92 -19.43
N LEU A 114 0.47 -12.95 -19.27
CA LEU A 114 0.17 -11.55 -18.95
C LEU A 114 0.28 -10.64 -20.19
N THR A 115 0.39 -11.21 -21.39
CA THR A 115 0.58 -10.47 -22.65
C THR A 115 -0.56 -9.50 -22.92
N GLU A 116 -1.80 -9.87 -22.62
CA GLU A 116 -2.96 -8.99 -22.82
C GLU A 116 -2.89 -7.76 -21.91
N GLN A 117 -2.56 -7.96 -20.63
CA GLN A 117 -2.43 -6.88 -19.64
C GLN A 117 -1.29 -5.93 -20.02
N LEU A 118 -0.13 -6.46 -20.43
CA LEU A 118 0.98 -5.65 -20.91
C LEU A 118 0.57 -4.87 -22.18
N THR A 119 -0.16 -5.51 -23.09
CA THR A 119 -0.66 -4.84 -24.31
C THR A 119 -1.61 -3.70 -23.98
N LYS A 120 -2.52 -3.87 -23.01
CA LYS A 120 -3.42 -2.81 -22.52
C LYS A 120 -2.62 -1.64 -21.94
N LEU A 121 -1.67 -1.92 -21.05
CA LEU A 121 -0.81 -0.91 -20.44
C LEU A 121 -0.07 -0.08 -21.49
N LEU A 122 0.62 -0.73 -22.42
CA LEU A 122 1.42 -0.04 -23.45
C LEU A 122 0.54 0.76 -24.41
N LYS A 123 -0.64 0.24 -24.79
CA LYS A 123 -1.62 0.98 -25.61
C LYS A 123 -2.14 2.21 -24.88
N GLN A 124 -2.48 2.07 -23.60
CA GLN A 124 -3.02 3.15 -22.79
C GLN A 124 -1.97 4.27 -22.62
N LEU A 125 -0.74 3.92 -22.24
CA LEU A 125 0.37 4.88 -22.16
C LEU A 125 0.64 5.62 -23.48
N ASN A 126 0.54 4.93 -24.61
CA ASN A 126 0.70 5.55 -25.93
C ASN A 126 -0.44 6.50 -26.29
N SER A 127 -1.67 6.19 -25.86
CA SER A 127 -2.87 6.99 -26.12
C SER A 127 -2.98 8.27 -25.31
N PHE A 128 -2.21 8.39 -24.22
CA PHE A 128 -2.25 9.54 -23.34
C PHE A 128 -1.77 10.83 -23.98
N SER A 129 -2.36 11.95 -23.55
CA SER A 129 -1.86 13.29 -23.85
C SER A 129 -0.46 13.48 -23.25
N ASP A 130 0.31 14.46 -23.73
CA ASP A 130 1.66 14.72 -23.19
C ASP A 130 1.63 15.03 -21.69
N LYS A 131 0.58 15.72 -21.22
CA LYS A 131 0.35 16.01 -19.79
C LYS A 131 0.12 14.73 -18.99
N ASP A 132 -0.73 13.83 -19.51
CA ASP A 132 -1.01 12.54 -18.85
C ASP A 132 0.23 11.63 -18.85
N LYS A 133 0.99 11.58 -19.96
CA LYS A 133 2.25 10.84 -20.03
C LYS A 133 3.25 11.30 -18.97
N GLN A 134 3.40 12.62 -18.81
CA GLN A 134 4.24 13.18 -17.74
C GLN A 134 3.73 12.76 -16.35
N LEU A 135 2.44 12.86 -16.11
CA LEU A 135 1.84 12.44 -14.84
C LEU A 135 2.15 10.97 -14.54
N PHE A 136 1.92 10.06 -15.49
CA PHE A 136 2.20 8.63 -15.28
C PHE A 136 3.68 8.33 -15.09
N ASN A 137 4.57 9.03 -15.80
CA ASN A 137 6.01 8.92 -15.56
C ASN A 137 6.36 9.35 -14.13
N PHE A 138 5.77 10.43 -13.62
CA PHE A 138 5.96 10.84 -12.23
C PHE A 138 5.36 9.85 -11.23
N LEU A 139 4.17 9.30 -11.50
CA LEU A 139 3.52 8.32 -10.64
C LEU A 139 4.38 7.06 -10.50
N LEU A 140 4.80 6.47 -11.62
CA LEU A 140 5.65 5.27 -11.64
C LEU A 140 7.01 5.55 -10.99
N ASP A 141 7.62 6.71 -11.25
CA ASP A 141 8.91 7.05 -10.64
C ASP A 141 8.79 7.23 -9.12
N ARG A 142 7.74 7.90 -8.63
CA ARG A 142 7.50 8.11 -7.19
C ARG A 142 7.15 6.82 -6.47
N TRP A 143 6.32 5.98 -7.08
CA TRP A 143 5.97 4.67 -6.54
C TRP A 143 7.20 3.74 -6.50
N ARG A 144 8.05 3.77 -7.53
CA ARG A 144 9.33 3.05 -7.56
C ARG A 144 10.34 3.60 -6.55
N LYS A 145 10.40 4.92 -6.35
CA LYS A 145 11.22 5.55 -5.31
C LYS A 145 10.78 5.15 -3.91
N ALA A 146 9.49 4.96 -3.68
CA ALA A 146 9.00 4.44 -2.41
C ALA A 146 9.54 3.02 -2.15
N GLN A 147 9.53 2.15 -3.17
CA GLN A 147 10.13 0.81 -3.07
C GLN A 147 11.63 0.85 -2.78
N TYR A 148 12.38 1.75 -3.40
CA TYR A 148 13.80 1.92 -3.10
C TYR A 148 14.06 2.14 -1.61
N PHE A 149 13.25 2.99 -0.96
CA PHE A 149 13.40 3.25 0.46
C PHE A 149 13.03 2.03 1.32
N LEU A 150 12.09 1.21 0.88
CA LEU A 150 11.75 -0.04 1.55
C LEU A 150 12.84 -1.12 1.40
N LEU A 151 13.55 -1.13 0.26
CA LEU A 151 14.52 -2.16 -0.13
C LEU A 151 15.96 -1.89 0.30
N GLN A 152 16.26 -0.74 0.90
CA GLN A 152 17.62 -0.22 1.04
C GLN A 152 18.59 -1.05 1.91
N ASP A 153 18.23 -2.26 2.36
CA ASP A 153 19.16 -3.28 2.90
C ASP A 153 18.57 -4.72 2.93
N SER A 154 17.54 -5.03 2.14
CA SER A 154 16.98 -6.38 2.02
C SER A 154 17.50 -7.05 0.74
N SER A 155 18.23 -8.16 0.87
CA SER A 155 18.73 -8.94 -0.28
C SER A 155 17.61 -9.57 -1.12
N ASP A 156 16.37 -9.46 -0.67
CA ASP A 156 15.21 -10.08 -1.28
C ASP A 156 14.03 -9.09 -1.28
N SER A 157 13.14 -9.33 -2.24
CA SER A 157 11.82 -8.72 -2.48
C SER A 157 11.24 -7.85 -1.34
N PRO A 158 10.58 -6.69 -1.62
CA PRO A 158 9.93 -5.86 -0.59
C PRO A 158 8.82 -6.59 0.19
N LEU A 159 8.47 -7.81 -0.24
CA LEU A 159 7.44 -8.66 0.34
C LEU A 159 7.97 -9.58 1.46
N ASP A 160 9.29 -9.82 1.52
CA ASP A 160 9.86 -10.91 2.34
C ASP A 160 10.69 -10.45 3.54
N LEU A 161 10.86 -9.14 3.76
CA LEU A 161 11.61 -8.60 4.89
C LEU A 161 10.90 -7.41 5.55
N ASP A 162 10.95 -7.39 6.89
CA ASP A 162 10.53 -6.26 7.71
C ASP A 162 11.37 -5.04 7.32
N PRO A 163 10.81 -3.99 6.69
CA PRO A 163 11.60 -2.84 6.24
C PRO A 163 12.04 -2.04 7.46
N VAL A 164 13.21 -2.38 7.99
CA VAL A 164 13.80 -1.76 9.18
C VAL A 164 14.25 -0.31 8.91
N ARG A 165 14.21 0.17 7.66
CA ARG A 165 14.79 1.44 7.22
C ARG A 165 13.92 2.15 6.18
N GLY A 166 13.87 3.49 6.24
CA GLY A 166 13.26 4.33 5.19
C GLY A 166 11.73 4.34 5.11
N VAL A 167 11.03 3.79 6.10
CA VAL A 167 9.55 3.67 6.08
C VAL A 167 8.87 5.04 6.04
N ASP A 168 9.40 6.04 6.73
CA ASP A 168 8.86 7.40 6.70
C ASP A 168 9.00 8.01 5.29
N GLU A 169 10.16 7.88 4.65
CA GLU A 169 10.40 8.34 3.27
C GLU A 169 9.58 7.57 2.24
N ALA A 170 9.40 6.27 2.43
CA ALA A 170 8.54 5.43 1.58
C ALA A 170 7.09 5.88 1.69
N LEU A 171 6.58 6.04 2.92
CA LEU A 171 5.22 6.52 3.18
C LEU A 171 5.01 7.90 2.57
N LEU A 172 5.93 8.86 2.79
CA LEU A 172 5.90 10.18 2.14
C LEU A 172 5.86 10.08 0.61
N SER A 173 6.61 9.15 0.02
CA SER A 173 6.62 8.94 -1.43
C SER A 173 5.28 8.40 -1.92
N PHE A 174 4.67 7.46 -1.22
CA PHE A 174 3.32 6.97 -1.54
C PHE A 174 2.23 8.03 -1.31
N TYR A 175 2.32 8.88 -0.28
CA TYR A 175 1.41 10.03 -0.12
C TYR A 175 1.45 10.93 -1.33
N HIS A 176 2.64 11.18 -1.88
CA HIS A 176 2.77 12.00 -3.07
C HIS A 176 2.13 11.33 -4.30
N VAL A 177 2.19 10.00 -4.41
CA VAL A 177 1.44 9.25 -5.44
C VAL A 177 -0.06 9.49 -5.29
N LEU A 178 -0.62 9.42 -4.07
CA LEU A 178 -2.04 9.73 -3.82
C LEU A 178 -2.39 11.18 -4.19
N GLU A 179 -1.58 12.15 -3.79
CA GLU A 179 -1.78 13.57 -4.12
C GLU A 179 -1.79 13.79 -5.64
N LEU A 180 -0.89 13.14 -6.37
CA LEU A 180 -0.84 13.22 -7.83
C LEU A 180 -2.05 12.57 -8.50
N LEU A 181 -2.46 11.37 -8.07
CA LEU A 181 -3.62 10.68 -8.63
C LEU A 181 -4.91 11.48 -8.42
N VAL A 182 -5.08 12.09 -7.24
CA VAL A 182 -6.22 12.96 -6.93
C VAL A 182 -6.43 14.03 -7.99
N THR A 183 -5.35 14.61 -8.53
CA THR A 183 -5.45 15.69 -9.53
C THR A 183 -6.21 15.29 -10.80
N ARG A 184 -6.30 13.99 -11.12
CA ARG A 184 -7.07 13.48 -12.28
C ARG A 184 -8.57 13.53 -12.05
N HIS A 185 -9.01 13.51 -10.81
CA HIS A 185 -10.43 13.46 -10.42
C HIS A 185 -10.94 14.77 -9.83
N GLU A 186 -10.08 15.78 -9.66
CA GLU A 186 -10.49 17.05 -9.02
C GLU A 186 -11.55 17.80 -9.82
N ASP A 187 -11.40 17.88 -11.14
CA ASP A 187 -12.35 18.60 -11.99
C ASP A 187 -13.71 17.88 -12.01
N GLU A 188 -13.69 16.55 -12.11
CA GLU A 188 -14.88 15.71 -12.01
C GLU A 188 -15.57 15.84 -10.63
N GLN A 189 -14.79 15.86 -9.54
CA GLN A 189 -15.30 16.06 -8.19
C GLN A 189 -16.00 17.41 -8.05
N LYS A 190 -15.37 18.48 -8.58
CA LYS A 190 -15.95 19.81 -8.58
C LYS A 190 -17.24 19.83 -9.37
N GLU A 191 -17.26 19.26 -10.58
CA GLU A 191 -18.45 19.24 -11.43
C GLU A 191 -19.61 18.49 -10.77
N LYS A 192 -19.39 17.25 -10.30
CA LYS A 192 -20.41 16.46 -9.61
C LYS A 192 -20.90 17.14 -8.33
N GLY A 193 -19.99 17.74 -7.55
CA GLY A 193 -20.37 18.50 -6.36
C GLY A 193 -21.28 19.68 -6.68
N GLN A 194 -20.99 20.41 -7.75
CA GLN A 194 -21.81 21.53 -8.22
C GLN A 194 -23.18 21.09 -8.72
N GLU A 195 -23.25 19.96 -9.41
CA GLU A 195 -24.51 19.36 -9.85
C GLU A 195 -25.37 18.95 -8.65
N GLN A 196 -24.79 18.30 -7.65
CA GLN A 196 -25.52 17.90 -6.44
C GLN A 196 -26.06 19.09 -5.64
N ILE A 197 -25.27 20.18 -5.53
CA ILE A 197 -25.74 21.44 -4.94
C ILE A 197 -26.94 21.98 -5.71
N LYS A 198 -26.85 22.00 -7.04
CA LYS A 198 -27.94 22.49 -7.90
C LYS A 198 -29.21 21.66 -7.72
N LEU A 199 -29.10 20.32 -7.75
CA LEU A 199 -30.23 19.40 -7.54
C LEU A 199 -30.85 19.56 -6.15
N PHE A 200 -30.02 19.74 -5.12
CA PHE A 200 -30.51 20.02 -3.76
C PHE A 200 -31.30 21.33 -3.71
N LEU A 201 -30.78 22.41 -4.29
CA LEU A 201 -31.48 23.70 -4.33
C LEU A 201 -32.77 23.62 -5.14
N GLU A 202 -32.77 22.92 -6.28
CA GLU A 202 -33.97 22.65 -7.08
C GLU A 202 -35.04 21.94 -6.24
N LYS A 203 -34.66 20.88 -5.53
CA LYS A 203 -35.58 20.14 -4.65
C LYS A 203 -36.10 21.01 -3.51
N LEU A 204 -35.22 21.78 -2.87
CA LEU A 204 -35.57 22.65 -1.74
C LEU A 204 -36.57 23.73 -2.16
N TYR A 205 -36.26 24.49 -3.22
CA TYR A 205 -37.07 25.63 -3.64
C TYR A 205 -38.35 25.22 -4.37
N LYS A 206 -38.35 24.09 -5.09
CA LYS A 206 -39.57 23.54 -5.68
C LYS A 206 -40.61 23.15 -4.61
N ASN A 207 -40.16 22.75 -3.42
CA ASN A 207 -41.03 22.41 -2.29
C ASN A 207 -41.53 23.63 -1.50
N ILE A 208 -40.96 24.82 -1.72
CA ILE A 208 -41.24 26.05 -0.94
C ILE A 208 -42.10 27.06 -1.73
N LEU A 209 -42.51 26.75 -2.98
CA LEU A 209 -43.43 27.53 -3.85
C LEU A 209 -42.79 28.71 -4.62
N TYR A 210 -41.87 28.46 -5.55
CA TYR A 210 -41.48 29.43 -6.59
C TYR A 210 -41.94 28.96 -7.98
N ASP A 211 -42.57 29.87 -8.74
CA ASP A 211 -42.94 29.66 -10.15
C ASP A 211 -41.73 29.88 -11.08
N SER A 212 -41.80 29.33 -12.29
CA SER A 212 -40.66 28.86 -13.10
C SER A 212 -39.42 29.77 -13.22
N GLN A 213 -39.58 31.09 -13.38
CA GLN A 213 -38.45 31.99 -13.65
C GLN A 213 -37.73 32.44 -12.36
N GLU A 214 -38.48 32.76 -11.31
CA GLU A 214 -37.95 33.22 -10.03
C GLU A 214 -37.20 32.09 -9.30
N LEU A 215 -37.67 30.85 -9.48
CA LEU A 215 -36.99 29.63 -9.06
C LEU A 215 -35.60 29.51 -9.69
N GLN A 216 -35.50 29.66 -11.02
CA GLN A 216 -34.24 29.53 -11.76
C GLN A 216 -33.24 30.63 -11.38
N ASP A 217 -33.70 31.86 -11.20
CA ASP A 217 -32.84 32.97 -10.78
C ASP A 217 -32.32 32.77 -9.35
N LYS A 218 -33.17 32.29 -8.43
CA LYS A 218 -32.75 31.95 -7.06
C LYS A 218 -31.78 30.78 -7.01
N ILE A 219 -32.03 29.72 -7.79
CA ILE A 219 -31.08 28.60 -7.90
C ILE A 219 -29.74 29.10 -8.44
N LYS A 220 -29.73 29.94 -9.48
CA LYS A 220 -28.49 30.45 -10.07
C LYS A 220 -27.71 31.34 -9.10
N GLU A 221 -28.39 32.25 -8.40
CA GLU A 221 -27.82 33.11 -7.36
C GLU A 221 -27.17 32.27 -6.25
N LYS A 222 -27.93 31.32 -5.69
CA LYS A 222 -27.47 30.49 -4.55
C LYS A 222 -26.44 29.45 -4.96
N THR A 223 -26.55 28.86 -6.14
CA THR A 223 -25.53 27.96 -6.67
C THR A 223 -24.20 28.70 -6.84
N LYS A 224 -24.20 29.96 -7.30
CA LYS A 224 -22.97 30.75 -7.41
C LYS A 224 -22.30 30.96 -6.05
N ILE A 225 -23.07 31.34 -5.03
CA ILE A 225 -22.55 31.54 -3.67
C ILE A 225 -21.99 30.22 -3.11
N LEU A 226 -22.75 29.13 -3.22
CA LEU A 226 -22.33 27.83 -2.71
C LEU A 226 -21.14 27.26 -3.49
N LYS A 227 -21.03 27.54 -4.80
CA LYS A 227 -19.87 27.16 -5.61
C LYS A 227 -18.58 27.73 -5.03
N ASP A 228 -18.59 29.02 -4.70
CA ASP A 228 -17.41 29.71 -4.18
C ASP A 228 -17.04 29.23 -2.76
N THR A 229 -18.02 28.80 -1.96
CA THR A 229 -17.79 28.26 -0.61
C THR A 229 -17.36 26.78 -0.60
N PHE A 230 -17.98 25.92 -1.43
CA PHE A 230 -17.74 24.46 -1.39
C PHE A 230 -16.62 23.98 -2.31
N SER A 231 -16.38 24.64 -3.46
CA SER A 231 -15.41 24.16 -4.46
C SER A 231 -13.96 24.52 -4.11
N ALA A 232 -13.75 25.51 -3.24
CA ALA A 232 -12.42 25.98 -2.84
C ALA A 232 -11.79 25.12 -1.72
N ASP A 233 -12.60 24.38 -0.95
CA ASP A 233 -12.21 23.87 0.38
C ASP A 233 -12.23 22.33 0.53
N TYR A 234 -12.24 21.56 -0.58
CA TYR A 234 -12.13 20.11 -0.43
C TYR A 234 -10.78 19.72 0.18
N SER A 235 -10.82 19.17 1.39
CA SER A 235 -9.65 18.59 2.04
C SER A 235 -9.04 17.46 1.20
N ILE A 236 -7.73 17.24 1.31
CA ILE A 236 -7.06 16.12 0.63
C ILE A 236 -7.73 14.78 0.92
N LYS A 237 -8.23 14.58 2.15
CA LYS A 237 -9.00 13.41 2.56
C LYS A 237 -10.25 13.22 1.71
N SER A 238 -11.04 14.28 1.55
CA SER A 238 -12.27 14.26 0.75
C SER A 238 -11.98 13.98 -0.72
N LYS A 239 -10.87 14.50 -1.25
CA LYS A 239 -10.44 14.24 -2.62
C LYS A 239 -10.02 12.78 -2.83
N ILE A 240 -9.23 12.23 -1.90
CA ILE A 240 -8.85 10.81 -1.92
C ILE A 240 -10.09 9.90 -1.86
N PHE A 241 -11.03 10.17 -0.95
CA PHE A 241 -12.27 9.40 -0.85
C PHE A 241 -13.10 9.44 -2.13
N PHE A 242 -13.22 10.61 -2.75
CA PHE A 242 -13.95 10.73 -4.01
C PHE A 242 -13.30 9.89 -5.12
N MET A 243 -11.97 9.98 -5.28
CA MET A 243 -11.24 9.19 -6.26
C MET A 243 -11.40 7.69 -6.02
N LEU A 244 -11.18 7.22 -4.79
CA LEU A 244 -11.34 5.80 -4.45
C LEU A 244 -12.78 5.33 -4.71
N HIS A 245 -13.77 6.18 -4.47
CA HIS A 245 -15.16 5.87 -4.80
C HIS A 245 -15.37 5.74 -6.32
N GLN A 246 -14.81 6.65 -7.13
CA GLN A 246 -14.90 6.54 -8.60
C GLN A 246 -14.23 5.27 -9.13
N GLN A 247 -13.13 4.86 -8.50
CA GLN A 247 -12.39 3.65 -8.86
C GLN A 247 -12.99 2.36 -8.27
N GLY A 248 -14.07 2.44 -7.47
CA GLY A 248 -14.69 1.26 -6.84
C GLY A 248 -13.85 0.64 -5.71
N LEU A 249 -12.89 1.38 -5.15
CA LEU A 249 -11.98 0.93 -4.09
C LEU A 249 -12.37 1.41 -2.69
N LEU A 250 -13.43 2.22 -2.56
CA LEU A 250 -13.81 2.81 -1.28
C LEU A 250 -14.83 1.94 -0.52
N ASP A 251 -14.37 1.27 0.53
CA ASP A 251 -15.20 0.67 1.57
C ASP A 251 -14.91 1.29 2.95
N ASP A 252 -15.56 0.80 4.00
CA ASP A 252 -15.38 1.32 5.35
C ASP A 252 -14.01 0.99 5.97
N LYS A 253 -13.38 -0.13 5.58
CA LYS A 253 -12.01 -0.49 6.00
C LYS A 253 -11.01 0.48 5.38
N VAL A 254 -11.11 0.70 4.08
CA VAL A 254 -10.26 1.62 3.30
C VAL A 254 -10.45 3.06 3.79
N LYS A 255 -11.68 3.49 4.11
CA LYS A 255 -11.92 4.83 4.72
C LYS A 255 -11.17 5.01 6.03
N TYR A 256 -11.21 4.00 6.90
CA TYR A 256 -10.50 4.03 8.18
C TYR A 256 -8.98 4.05 7.95
N PHE A 257 -8.48 3.16 7.09
CA PHE A 257 -7.07 3.10 6.72
C PHE A 257 -6.52 4.43 6.20
N ILE A 258 -7.20 5.08 5.24
CA ILE A 258 -6.81 6.41 4.74
C ILE A 258 -6.80 7.46 5.85
N GLY A 259 -7.70 7.35 6.84
CA GLY A 259 -7.68 8.21 8.02
C GLY A 259 -6.40 8.06 8.84
N GLU A 260 -5.99 6.83 9.10
CA GLU A 260 -4.75 6.51 9.83
C GLU A 260 -3.51 6.99 9.07
N ILE A 261 -3.49 6.73 7.77
CA ILE A 261 -2.49 7.19 6.81
C ILE A 261 -2.34 8.72 6.88
N LEU A 262 -3.42 9.49 6.74
CA LEU A 262 -3.32 10.96 6.84
C LEU A 262 -2.89 11.46 8.22
N SER A 263 -3.25 10.77 9.30
CA SER A 263 -2.77 11.09 10.65
C SER A 263 -1.26 10.91 10.74
N VAL A 264 -0.75 9.78 10.26
CA VAL A 264 0.66 9.46 10.16
C VAL A 264 1.43 10.52 9.36
N ARG A 265 0.94 10.88 8.17
CA ARG A 265 1.58 11.87 7.31
C ARG A 265 1.77 13.19 8.04
N ASN A 266 0.77 13.62 8.80
CA ASN A 266 0.83 14.87 9.56
C ASN A 266 1.88 14.79 10.69
N VAL A 267 2.02 13.64 11.35
CA VAL A 267 3.08 13.42 12.35
C VAL A 267 4.47 13.57 11.71
N ILE A 268 4.71 12.90 10.58
CA ILE A 268 5.98 12.99 9.84
C ILE A 268 6.25 14.44 9.41
N ALA A 269 5.26 15.09 8.77
CA ALA A 269 5.41 16.44 8.21
C ALA A 269 5.68 17.51 9.27
N HIS A 270 5.12 17.35 10.47
CA HIS A 270 5.37 18.26 11.59
C HIS A 270 6.62 17.91 12.40
N GLY A 271 7.34 16.85 12.04
CA GLY A 271 8.57 16.43 12.73
C GLY A 271 8.32 16.15 14.21
N LYS A 272 7.09 15.75 14.58
CA LYS A 272 6.74 15.55 15.98
C LYS A 272 7.47 14.30 16.46
N LEU A 273 8.55 14.51 17.21
CA LEU A 273 9.36 13.46 17.81
C LEU A 273 8.49 12.57 18.69
N SER A 274 8.10 11.40 18.18
CA SER A 274 7.60 10.28 18.96
C SER A 274 8.82 9.53 19.49
N TYR A 275 9.51 10.11 20.47
CA TYR A 275 10.55 9.37 21.18
C TYR A 275 9.89 8.23 21.94
N SER A 276 10.02 6.99 21.47
CA SER A 276 9.75 5.81 22.28
C SER A 276 11.00 5.54 23.15
N PRO A 277 10.89 5.59 24.49
CA PRO A 277 11.99 5.23 25.38
C PRO A 277 12.31 3.72 25.34
N ILE A 278 11.42 2.91 24.76
CA ILE A 278 11.53 1.45 24.69
C ILE A 278 11.69 1.08 23.22
N LEU A 279 12.87 0.62 22.86
CA LEU A 279 13.14 0.05 21.54
C LEU A 279 12.79 -1.44 21.58
N VAL A 280 11.93 -1.90 20.68
CA VAL A 280 11.59 -3.31 20.52
C VAL A 280 12.49 -3.92 19.43
N TRP A 281 12.96 -5.15 19.63
CA TRP A 281 13.81 -5.84 18.65
C TRP A 281 12.97 -6.36 17.46
N PRO A 282 13.49 -6.32 16.21
CA PRO A 282 14.80 -5.80 15.81
C PRO A 282 14.84 -4.27 15.90
N TYR A 283 15.97 -3.76 16.40
CA TYR A 283 16.10 -2.31 16.56
C TYR A 283 16.09 -1.61 15.20
N PRO A 284 15.29 -0.55 15.03
CA PRO A 284 15.31 0.23 13.81
C PRO A 284 16.66 0.93 13.68
N ALA A 285 17.22 0.99 12.47
CA ALA A 285 18.51 1.64 12.24
C ALA A 285 18.42 3.18 12.32
N PHE A 286 17.22 3.73 12.24
CA PHE A 286 16.91 5.15 12.37
C PHE A 286 15.73 5.33 13.33
N PHE A 287 15.66 6.49 13.99
CA PHE A 287 14.45 6.85 14.75
C PHE A 287 13.29 7.05 13.76
N THR A 288 12.25 6.25 13.88
CA THR A 288 11.01 6.45 13.14
C THR A 288 10.18 7.53 13.81
N LEU A 289 9.61 8.45 13.03
CA LEU A 289 8.68 9.46 13.56
C LEU A 289 7.29 8.89 13.84
N GLN A 290 7.06 7.65 13.43
CA GLN A 290 5.81 6.96 13.64
C GLN A 290 5.93 5.93 14.76
N ASP A 291 4.88 5.88 15.56
CA ASP A 291 4.71 4.98 16.68
C ASP A 291 4.32 3.59 16.14
N ASP A 292 5.21 2.61 16.31
CA ASP A 292 5.17 1.16 16.03
C ASP A 292 4.04 0.58 15.14
N ASN A 293 4.46 -0.29 14.20
CA ASN A 293 3.78 -1.54 13.82
C ASN A 293 2.45 -1.51 13.06
N LYS A 294 2.16 -0.46 12.29
CA LYS A 294 0.92 -0.48 11.50
C LYS A 294 1.02 -1.15 10.12
N ASN A 295 2.21 -1.61 9.69
CA ASN A 295 2.47 -2.13 8.33
C ASN A 295 1.76 -1.31 7.23
N LEU A 296 1.62 0.01 7.47
CA LEU A 296 0.78 0.89 6.66
C LEU A 296 1.34 1.00 5.26
N TRP A 297 2.67 0.96 5.16
CA TRP A 297 3.39 0.98 3.90
C TRP A 297 2.99 -0.20 3.02
N PHE A 298 2.73 -1.38 3.59
CA PHE A 298 2.41 -2.61 2.84
C PHE A 298 1.07 -2.50 2.15
N VAL A 299 0.07 -1.99 2.88
CA VAL A 299 -1.27 -1.74 2.35
C VAL A 299 -1.23 -0.56 1.37
N LEU A 300 -0.51 0.51 1.70
CA LEU A 300 -0.43 1.71 0.87
C LEU A 300 0.31 1.45 -0.45
N TYR A 301 1.34 0.59 -0.44
CA TYR A 301 2.06 0.12 -1.61
C TYR A 301 1.12 -0.52 -2.63
N ARG A 302 0.30 -1.47 -2.18
CA ARG A 302 -0.68 -2.17 -3.03
C ARG A 302 -1.85 -1.28 -3.43
N LEU A 303 -2.35 -0.46 -2.51
CA LEU A 303 -3.44 0.47 -2.81
C LEU A 303 -3.01 1.44 -3.93
N THR A 304 -1.87 2.11 -3.77
CA THR A 304 -1.38 3.05 -4.79
C THR A 304 -1.08 2.36 -6.11
N ALA A 305 -0.56 1.14 -6.10
CA ALA A 305 -0.36 0.35 -7.30
C ALA A 305 -1.69 0.01 -8.00
N ARG A 306 -2.70 -0.48 -7.25
CA ARG A 306 -4.03 -0.79 -7.80
C ARG A 306 -4.74 0.45 -8.35
N MET A 307 -4.57 1.60 -7.72
CA MET A 307 -5.13 2.85 -8.24
C MET A 307 -4.50 3.26 -9.58
N ILE A 308 -3.18 3.10 -9.72
CA ILE A 308 -2.47 3.31 -11.00
C ILE A 308 -2.96 2.28 -12.04
N ASP A 309 -3.12 1.02 -11.64
CA ASP A 309 -3.58 -0.10 -12.48
C ASP A 309 -4.98 0.18 -13.08
N ILE A 310 -5.91 0.67 -12.26
CA ILE A 310 -7.27 1.05 -12.70
C ILE A 310 -7.22 2.21 -13.71
N ASP A 311 -6.43 3.25 -13.46
CA ASP A 311 -6.30 4.36 -14.40
C ASP A 311 -5.62 3.96 -15.72
N LEU A 312 -4.73 2.96 -15.67
CA LEU A 312 -4.11 2.31 -16.84
C LEU A 312 -5.00 1.26 -17.51
N LYS A 313 -6.16 0.95 -16.92
CA LYS A 313 -7.12 -0.08 -17.38
C LYS A 313 -6.47 -1.46 -17.48
N THR A 314 -5.69 -1.81 -16.48
CA THR A 314 -5.05 -3.12 -16.33
C THR A 314 -5.40 -3.75 -14.98
N ASP A 315 -5.03 -5.02 -14.83
CA ASP A 315 -5.29 -5.81 -13.62
C ASP A 315 -4.03 -6.49 -13.07
N PHE A 316 -2.85 -5.86 -13.21
CA PHE A 316 -1.60 -6.41 -12.66
C PHE A 316 -1.60 -6.50 -11.13
N TRP A 317 -2.44 -5.71 -10.46
CA TRP A 317 -2.47 -5.54 -9.01
C TRP A 317 -3.83 -5.89 -8.40
N CYS A 318 -4.76 -6.46 -9.17
CA CYS A 318 -6.10 -6.77 -8.67
C CYS A 318 -6.06 -7.83 -7.56
N GLU A 319 -5.42 -8.96 -7.83
CA GLU A 319 -5.31 -10.08 -6.89
C GLU A 319 -4.55 -9.68 -5.62
N ASP A 320 -3.42 -8.97 -5.74
CA ASP A 320 -2.64 -8.51 -4.58
C ASP A 320 -3.45 -7.54 -3.71
N TRP A 321 -4.25 -6.69 -4.34
CA TRP A 321 -5.12 -5.77 -3.61
C TRP A 321 -6.23 -6.51 -2.88
N GLU A 322 -6.89 -7.47 -3.52
CA GLU A 322 -7.93 -8.30 -2.90
C GLU A 322 -7.40 -9.11 -1.72
N GLU A 323 -6.21 -9.70 -1.84
CA GLU A 323 -5.52 -10.37 -0.74
C GLU A 323 -5.24 -9.38 0.40
N CYS A 324 -4.73 -8.20 0.07
CA CYS A 324 -4.38 -7.17 1.05
C CYS A 324 -5.58 -6.55 1.76
N LEU A 325 -6.75 -6.45 1.10
CA LEU A 325 -7.97 -5.95 1.72
C LEU A 325 -8.35 -6.76 2.97
N SER A 326 -8.03 -8.05 2.96
CA SER A 326 -8.27 -8.94 4.11
C SER A 326 -7.41 -8.58 5.32
N THR A 327 -6.28 -7.89 5.15
CA THR A 327 -5.36 -7.52 6.23
C THR A 327 -5.66 -6.15 6.83
N ILE A 328 -6.52 -5.35 6.18
CA ILE A 328 -6.89 -4.03 6.68
C ILE A 328 -7.87 -4.19 7.86
N PRO A 329 -7.55 -3.60 9.03
CA PRO A 329 -8.42 -3.71 10.18
C PRO A 329 -9.73 -2.96 9.99
N VAL A 330 -10.81 -3.48 10.58
CA VAL A 330 -12.08 -2.74 10.62
C VAL A 330 -11.99 -1.51 11.54
N SER A 331 -12.86 -0.53 11.29
CA SER A 331 -12.87 0.68 12.12
C SER A 331 -13.20 0.36 13.59
N PRO A 332 -12.61 1.07 14.56
CA PRO A 332 -12.95 0.92 15.97
C PRO A 332 -14.43 1.19 16.29
N VAL A 333 -15.14 1.94 15.43
CA VAL A 333 -16.59 2.16 15.56
C VAL A 333 -17.36 0.87 15.28
N THR A 334 -16.98 0.14 14.24
CA THR A 334 -17.54 -1.17 13.90
C THR A 334 -17.27 -2.18 15.02
N VAL A 335 -16.03 -2.22 15.53
CA VAL A 335 -15.65 -3.08 16.66
C VAL A 335 -16.49 -2.78 17.90
N LYS A 336 -16.65 -1.51 18.28
CA LYS A 336 -17.49 -1.12 19.43
C LYS A 336 -18.94 -1.54 19.27
N LYS A 337 -19.49 -1.38 18.08
CA LYS A 337 -20.86 -1.82 17.78
C LYS A 337 -20.99 -3.32 17.93
N PHE A 338 -20.06 -4.10 17.37
CA PHE A 338 -20.01 -5.55 17.48
C PHE A 338 -19.97 -6.03 18.94
N ILE A 339 -19.11 -5.42 19.78
CA ILE A 339 -19.02 -5.74 21.22
C ILE A 339 -20.31 -5.36 21.95
N LYS A 340 -20.85 -4.17 21.70
CA LYS A 340 -22.07 -3.68 22.33
C LYS A 340 -23.28 -4.57 22.02
N ASP A 341 -23.37 -5.02 20.77
CA ASP A 341 -24.44 -5.89 20.28
C ASP A 341 -24.21 -7.37 20.66
N LYS A 342 -23.13 -7.67 21.42
CA LYS A 342 -22.76 -9.01 21.91
C LYS A 342 -22.67 -10.09 20.83
N LYS A 343 -22.33 -9.69 19.60
CA LYS A 343 -22.28 -10.58 18.43
C LYS A 343 -21.29 -11.73 18.57
N TYR A 344 -20.30 -11.60 19.46
CA TYR A 344 -19.34 -12.64 19.80
C TYR A 344 -19.93 -13.83 20.59
N GLU A 345 -21.12 -13.69 21.22
CA GLU A 345 -21.71 -14.78 22.03
C GLU A 345 -22.24 -15.91 21.13
N ASP A 346 -22.84 -15.57 19.98
CA ASP A 346 -23.58 -16.48 19.11
C ASP A 346 -22.79 -16.99 17.89
N ILE A 347 -21.57 -16.49 17.68
CA ILE A 347 -20.73 -16.86 16.54
C ILE A 347 -19.90 -18.12 16.85
N SER A 348 -19.65 -18.93 15.81
CA SER A 348 -18.71 -20.05 15.85
C SER A 348 -17.26 -19.55 15.84
N TYR A 349 -16.31 -20.43 16.16
CA TYR A 349 -14.88 -20.11 16.09
C TYR A 349 -14.48 -19.73 14.65
N GLU A 350 -14.84 -20.57 13.68
CA GLU A 350 -14.47 -20.42 12.28
C GLU A 350 -15.08 -19.16 11.67
N ASP A 351 -16.35 -18.87 11.99
CA ASP A 351 -17.02 -17.69 11.48
C ASP A 351 -16.44 -16.41 12.07
N PHE A 352 -15.98 -16.45 13.32
CA PHE A 352 -15.36 -15.30 13.97
C PHE A 352 -13.96 -15.03 13.42
N GLU A 353 -13.16 -16.08 13.21
CA GLU A 353 -11.84 -15.98 12.59
C GLU A 353 -11.93 -15.44 11.15
N ALA A 354 -12.90 -15.92 10.38
CA ALA A 354 -13.15 -15.43 9.02
C ALA A 354 -13.66 -13.97 9.00
N GLY A 355 -14.30 -13.51 10.07
CA GLY A 355 -14.95 -12.20 10.16
C GLY A 355 -16.30 -12.15 9.46
N GLN A 356 -17.09 -13.22 9.51
CA GLN A 356 -18.41 -13.30 8.87
C GLN A 356 -19.36 -12.20 9.36
N GLU A 357 -19.33 -11.88 10.65
CA GLU A 357 -20.19 -10.86 11.26
C GLU A 357 -19.57 -9.46 11.13
N ASN A 358 -20.05 -8.70 10.14
CA ASN A 358 -19.63 -7.32 9.86
C ASN A 358 -18.13 -7.14 9.57
N GLY A 359 -17.42 -8.20 9.17
CA GLY A 359 -15.99 -8.16 8.88
C GLY A 359 -15.09 -8.10 10.12
N VAL A 360 -15.64 -8.25 11.33
CA VAL A 360 -14.90 -8.12 12.60
C VAL A 360 -14.22 -9.44 12.96
N ARG A 361 -12.90 -9.42 13.12
CA ARG A 361 -12.08 -10.55 13.54
C ARG A 361 -11.49 -10.34 14.94
N PRO A 362 -11.01 -11.40 15.61
CA PRO A 362 -10.29 -11.29 16.87
C PRO A 362 -9.11 -10.31 16.84
N SER A 363 -8.40 -10.23 15.72
CA SER A 363 -7.26 -9.31 15.53
C SER A 363 -7.72 -7.85 15.45
N ASP A 364 -8.92 -7.56 14.96
CA ASP A 364 -9.48 -6.21 14.95
C ASP A 364 -9.80 -5.70 16.35
N ILE A 365 -10.35 -6.58 17.20
CA ILE A 365 -10.65 -6.26 18.59
C ILE A 365 -9.35 -6.01 19.35
N LEU A 366 -8.34 -6.85 19.11
CA LEU A 366 -7.00 -6.69 19.66
C LEU A 366 -6.38 -5.35 19.25
N ASN A 367 -6.39 -5.01 17.97
CA ASN A 367 -5.89 -3.74 17.45
C ASN A 367 -6.60 -2.55 18.10
N ALA A 368 -7.93 -2.59 18.21
CA ALA A 368 -8.70 -1.53 18.86
C ALA A 368 -8.35 -1.37 20.35
N MET A 369 -7.99 -2.46 21.04
CA MET A 369 -7.55 -2.44 22.44
C MET A 369 -6.15 -1.83 22.56
N LEU A 370 -5.19 -2.27 21.73
CA LEU A 370 -3.83 -1.74 21.70
C LEU A 370 -3.80 -0.23 21.40
N GLU A 371 -4.70 0.24 20.55
CA GLU A 371 -4.90 1.66 20.27
C GLU A 371 -5.69 2.44 21.34
N LYS A 372 -6.03 1.78 22.45
CA LYS A 372 -6.82 2.34 23.56
C LYS A 372 -8.20 2.87 23.11
N LYS A 373 -8.75 2.31 22.03
CA LYS A 373 -10.08 2.68 21.51
C LYS A 373 -11.18 1.94 22.26
N ILE A 374 -10.92 0.73 22.74
CA ILE A 374 -11.79 -0.04 23.64
C ILE A 374 -11.07 -0.30 24.97
N LYS A 375 -11.82 -0.64 26.02
CA LYS A 375 -11.25 -0.98 27.33
C LYS A 375 -10.79 -2.43 27.36
N ILE A 376 -9.82 -2.74 28.23
CA ILE A 376 -9.34 -4.11 28.42
C ILE A 376 -10.46 -5.06 28.87
N ASP A 377 -11.38 -4.59 29.73
CA ASP A 377 -12.56 -5.37 30.15
C ASP A 377 -13.47 -5.75 28.98
N GLU A 378 -13.65 -4.85 28.01
CA GLU A 378 -14.47 -5.10 26.81
C GLU A 378 -13.77 -6.11 25.89
N PHE A 379 -12.44 -6.05 25.81
CA PHE A 379 -11.62 -7.01 25.08
C PHE A 379 -11.69 -8.41 25.71
N GLU A 380 -11.47 -8.51 27.03
CA GLU A 380 -11.51 -9.79 27.77
C GLU A 380 -12.83 -10.53 27.56
N VAL A 381 -13.95 -9.82 27.69
CA VAL A 381 -15.28 -10.42 27.55
C VAL A 381 -15.56 -10.86 26.11
N SER A 382 -15.15 -10.08 25.12
CA SER A 382 -15.44 -10.38 23.70
C SER A 382 -14.57 -11.48 23.11
N ILE A 383 -13.36 -11.69 23.64
CA ILE A 383 -12.39 -12.67 23.14
C ILE A 383 -12.34 -13.93 24.01
N GLY A 384 -12.88 -13.89 25.24
CA GLY A 384 -12.76 -15.00 26.20
C GLY A 384 -13.29 -16.35 25.71
N LYS A 385 -14.45 -16.38 25.03
CA LYS A 385 -15.01 -17.61 24.44
C LYS A 385 -14.09 -18.15 23.34
N PHE A 386 -13.69 -17.29 22.40
CA PHE A 386 -12.78 -17.62 21.31
C PHE A 386 -11.47 -18.25 21.79
N ILE A 387 -10.87 -17.71 22.85
CA ILE A 387 -9.60 -18.22 23.42
C ILE A 387 -9.75 -19.59 24.06
N LYS A 388 -10.90 -19.87 24.68
CA LYS A 388 -11.21 -21.21 25.20
C LYS A 388 -11.40 -22.21 24.05
N ASP A 389 -11.96 -21.77 22.92
CA ASP A 389 -12.22 -22.61 21.74
C ASP A 389 -10.97 -22.92 20.88
N ILE A 390 -10.00 -21.99 20.75
CA ILE A 390 -8.73 -22.15 20.00
C ILE A 390 -8.01 -23.48 20.33
N ALA A 391 -8.10 -23.92 21.57
CA ALA A 391 -7.32 -25.05 22.04
C ALA A 391 -7.85 -26.44 21.70
N ASN A 392 -9.07 -26.54 21.16
CA ASN A 392 -9.55 -27.81 20.62
C ASN A 392 -8.90 -28.13 19.27
N GLY A 393 -8.25 -27.15 18.61
CA GLY A 393 -7.55 -27.30 17.33
C GLY A 393 -6.05 -26.96 17.34
N TRP A 394 -5.52 -26.34 18.41
CA TRP A 394 -4.09 -26.03 18.51
C TRP A 394 -3.27 -27.28 18.83
N ASP A 395 -2.68 -27.89 17.80
CA ASP A 395 -1.71 -28.98 17.94
C ASP A 395 -0.33 -28.38 18.31
N ASP A 396 0.31 -28.91 19.34
CA ASP A 396 1.58 -28.44 19.97
C ASP A 396 2.80 -28.45 19.00
N HIS A 397 2.58 -28.63 17.69
CA HIS A 397 3.57 -28.94 16.67
C HIS A 397 3.59 -28.00 15.45
N SER A 398 2.79 -26.93 15.39
CA SER A 398 2.93 -25.92 14.32
C SER A 398 4.24 -25.16 14.49
N LYS A 399 5.26 -25.55 13.71
CA LYS A 399 6.63 -25.02 13.77
C LYS A 399 6.82 -23.63 13.13
N ASP A 400 5.78 -23.05 12.55
CA ASP A 400 5.85 -21.76 11.88
C ASP A 400 5.35 -20.64 12.79
N PHE A 401 6.20 -20.25 13.75
CA PHE A 401 5.98 -19.04 14.55
C PHE A 401 6.37 -17.82 13.74
N ASN A 402 5.41 -17.24 13.01
CA ASN A 402 5.57 -15.90 12.47
C ASN A 402 5.07 -14.87 13.50
N VAL A 403 5.96 -13.95 13.89
CA VAL A 403 5.68 -12.83 14.79
C VAL A 403 4.57 -11.97 14.16
N SER A 404 3.31 -12.17 14.55
CA SER A 404 2.22 -11.32 14.07
C SER A 404 1.17 -11.02 15.13
N ILE A 405 0.52 -9.87 15.00
CA ILE A 405 -0.63 -9.47 15.80
C ILE A 405 -1.78 -10.40 15.42
N GLY A 406 -2.02 -11.44 16.23
CA GLY A 406 -2.90 -12.54 15.87
C GLY A 406 -2.41 -13.91 16.34
N ASP A 407 -1.14 -14.02 16.76
CA ASP A 407 -0.60 -15.25 17.36
C ASP A 407 -1.37 -15.57 18.67
N PRO A 408 -1.90 -16.80 18.84
CA PRO A 408 -2.50 -17.27 20.08
C PRO A 408 -1.66 -16.96 21.33
N ILE A 409 -0.33 -17.03 21.23
CA ILE A 409 0.59 -16.70 22.32
C ILE A 409 0.41 -15.25 22.79
N PHE A 410 0.26 -14.30 21.86
CA PHE A 410 0.06 -12.90 22.20
C PHE A 410 -1.22 -12.68 23.00
N TYR A 411 -2.30 -13.38 22.62
CA TYR A 411 -3.54 -13.35 23.38
C TYR A 411 -3.40 -13.98 24.77
N PHE A 412 -2.70 -15.11 24.89
CA PHE A 412 -2.48 -15.74 26.19
C PHE A 412 -1.66 -14.84 27.13
N ILE A 413 -0.67 -14.12 26.62
CA ILE A 413 0.10 -13.14 27.39
C ILE A 413 -0.82 -12.04 27.93
N LEU A 414 -1.63 -11.43 27.07
CA LEU A 414 -2.55 -10.37 27.44
C LEU A 414 -3.60 -10.82 28.46
N LEU A 415 -4.14 -12.02 28.28
CA LEU A 415 -5.22 -12.55 29.11
C LEU A 415 -4.73 -13.30 30.35
N ALA A 416 -3.41 -13.44 30.55
CA ALA A 416 -2.85 -14.01 31.77
C ALA A 416 -3.26 -13.20 33.02
N ASP A 417 -3.51 -11.90 32.85
CA ASP A 417 -3.98 -10.97 33.88
C ASP A 417 -5.48 -10.65 33.81
N ALA A 418 -6.26 -11.43 33.04
CA ALA A 418 -7.70 -11.21 32.90
C ALA A 418 -8.44 -11.24 34.25
N LYS A 419 -9.54 -10.48 34.35
CA LYS A 419 -10.39 -10.45 35.55
C LYS A 419 -11.11 -11.76 35.80
N ASP A 420 -11.44 -12.50 34.74
CA ASP A 420 -11.94 -13.87 34.85
C ASP A 420 -10.77 -14.79 35.26
N ASN A 421 -10.82 -15.24 36.52
CA ASN A 421 -9.79 -16.12 37.09
C ASN A 421 -9.66 -17.45 36.36
N GLU A 422 -10.74 -17.99 35.78
CA GLU A 422 -10.67 -19.23 35.00
C GLU A 422 -9.94 -18.99 33.69
N LEU A 423 -10.29 -17.92 32.96
CA LEU A 423 -9.62 -17.53 31.72
C LEU A 423 -8.14 -17.20 31.96
N ALA A 424 -7.83 -16.46 33.03
CA ALA A 424 -6.46 -16.11 33.39
C ALA A 424 -5.62 -17.35 33.70
N SER A 425 -6.13 -18.24 34.55
CA SER A 425 -5.44 -19.50 34.91
C SER A 425 -5.21 -20.38 33.68
N TYR A 426 -6.22 -20.43 32.80
CA TYR A 426 -6.15 -21.15 31.53
C TYR A 426 -5.04 -20.63 30.61
N CYS A 427 -4.95 -19.31 30.42
CA CYS A 427 -3.91 -18.70 29.59
C CYS A 427 -2.50 -18.93 30.16
N VAL A 428 -2.34 -18.86 31.48
CA VAL A 428 -1.07 -19.17 32.16
C VAL A 428 -0.65 -20.62 31.93
N GLU A 429 -1.57 -21.58 32.02
CA GLU A 429 -1.28 -22.99 31.73
C GLU A 429 -0.81 -23.20 30.29
N ARG A 430 -1.44 -22.52 29.32
CA ARG A 430 -1.05 -22.58 27.90
C ARG A 430 0.33 -21.99 27.66
N LEU A 431 0.66 -20.87 28.30
CA LEU A 431 2.01 -20.30 28.24
C LEU A 431 3.07 -21.25 28.82
N HIS A 432 2.77 -21.97 29.90
CA HIS A 432 3.67 -23.00 30.43
C HIS A 432 3.91 -24.15 29.45
N LYS A 433 2.88 -24.58 28.71
CA LYS A 433 3.02 -25.61 27.66
C LYS A 433 3.84 -25.08 26.47
N ALA A 434 3.57 -23.86 26.04
CA ALA A 434 4.26 -23.19 24.94
C ALA A 434 5.73 -22.85 25.24
N LYS A 435 6.18 -22.80 26.49
CA LYS A 435 7.58 -22.49 26.86
C LYS A 435 8.56 -23.64 26.60
N LYS A 436 8.09 -24.84 26.24
CA LYS A 436 8.94 -26.05 26.06
C LYS A 436 9.86 -26.04 24.82
N PRO A 437 9.52 -25.42 23.68
CA PRO A 437 10.42 -25.26 22.54
C PRO A 437 11.44 -24.11 22.74
N GLU A 438 12.69 -24.33 22.34
CA GLU A 438 13.83 -23.41 22.60
C GLU A 438 13.68 -22.00 22.01
N ASN A 439 12.84 -21.79 20.99
CA ASN A 439 12.70 -20.51 20.26
C ASN A 439 11.51 -19.64 20.69
N ILE A 440 10.63 -20.11 21.57
CA ILE A 440 9.41 -19.36 21.95
C ILE A 440 9.67 -18.34 23.07
N GLY A 441 10.72 -18.54 23.87
CA GLY A 441 11.08 -17.64 24.96
C GLY A 441 11.40 -16.21 24.49
N SER A 442 12.17 -16.07 23.41
CA SER A 442 12.52 -14.76 22.84
C SER A 442 11.31 -14.04 22.24
N LEU A 443 10.39 -14.79 21.61
CA LEU A 443 9.13 -14.27 21.10
C LEU A 443 8.26 -13.69 22.22
N MET A 444 8.12 -14.45 23.31
CA MET A 444 7.40 -14.05 24.51
C MET A 444 7.98 -12.78 25.16
N GLU A 445 9.31 -12.65 25.21
CA GLU A 445 10.00 -11.45 25.69
C GLU A 445 9.73 -10.24 24.79
N ASN A 446 9.80 -10.40 23.46
CA ASN A 446 9.49 -9.33 22.51
C ASN A 446 8.04 -8.83 22.66
N TYR A 447 7.08 -9.75 22.82
CA TYR A 447 5.69 -9.39 23.07
C TYR A 447 5.50 -8.65 24.39
N PHE A 448 6.20 -9.05 25.45
CA PHE A 448 6.19 -8.31 26.70
C PHE A 448 6.70 -6.88 26.54
N TYR A 449 7.85 -6.70 25.88
CA TYR A 449 8.42 -5.37 25.65
C TYR A 449 7.52 -4.49 24.77
N TYR A 450 6.86 -5.08 23.77
CA TYR A 450 5.87 -4.37 22.95
C TYR A 450 4.66 -3.92 23.77
N LEU A 451 4.16 -4.75 24.68
CA LEU A 451 3.07 -4.36 25.58
C LEU A 451 3.50 -3.24 26.55
N GLU A 452 4.73 -3.31 27.09
CA GLU A 452 5.29 -2.23 27.91
C GLU A 452 5.44 -0.92 27.11
N SER A 453 5.85 -0.98 25.82
CA SER A 453 5.92 0.22 24.96
C SER A 453 4.55 0.87 24.76
N LYS A 454 3.47 0.07 24.70
CA LYS A 454 2.08 0.54 24.66
C LYS A 454 1.50 0.93 26.03
N GLN A 455 2.30 0.84 27.10
CA GLN A 455 1.91 1.12 28.49
C GLN A 455 0.80 0.16 28.99
N ILE A 456 0.80 -1.07 28.51
CA ILE A 456 -0.10 -2.13 28.95
C ILE A 456 0.64 -2.98 29.98
N GLN A 457 0.09 -3.09 31.20
CA GLN A 457 0.70 -3.86 32.27
C GLN A 457 0.19 -5.30 32.28
N VAL A 458 1.11 -6.25 32.18
CA VAL A 458 0.88 -7.70 32.31
C VAL A 458 1.75 -8.25 33.45
N ASN A 459 1.27 -8.08 34.69
CA ASN A 459 2.01 -8.39 35.92
C ASN A 459 2.18 -9.89 36.15
N LYS A 460 1.14 -10.72 35.99
CA LYS A 460 1.27 -12.18 36.15
C LYS A 460 2.20 -12.76 35.09
N PHE A 461 2.18 -12.23 33.87
CA PHE A 461 3.14 -12.66 32.84
C PHE A 461 4.57 -12.23 33.17
N LYS A 462 4.76 -11.02 33.70
CA LYS A 462 6.07 -10.57 34.20
C LYS A 462 6.61 -11.50 35.29
N GLU A 463 5.77 -11.92 36.24
CA GLU A 463 6.15 -12.91 37.25
C GLU A 463 6.50 -14.27 36.63
N PHE A 464 5.75 -14.70 35.60
CA PHE A 464 6.02 -15.91 34.83
C PHE A 464 7.37 -15.87 34.08
N LEU A 465 7.76 -14.72 33.53
CA LEU A 465 9.07 -14.52 32.89
C LEU A 465 10.20 -14.52 33.93
N LEU A 466 9.99 -13.92 35.10
CA LEU A 466 10.99 -13.77 36.15
C LEU A 466 11.20 -15.04 37.00
N LYS A 467 10.20 -15.91 37.10
CA LYS A 467 10.35 -17.26 37.68
C LYS A 467 11.10 -18.15 36.68
N LYS A 468 12.43 -18.04 36.67
CA LYS A 468 13.33 -18.98 36.00
C LYS A 468 13.33 -20.34 36.69
#